data_AF-A0A9D0ZGY0-F1
#
_entry.id   AF-A0A9D0ZGY0-F1
#
_cell.length_a   1.000
_cell.length_b   1.000
_cell.length_c   1.000
_cell.angle_alpha   90.00
_cell.angle_beta   90.00
_cell.angle_gamma   90.00
#
_symmetry.space_group_name_H-M   'P 1'
#
loop_
_entity.id
_entity.type
_entity.pdbx_description
1 polymer ?
#
loop_
_entity_poly.entity_id
_entity_poly.type
_entity_poly.pdbx_seq_one_letter_code
_entity_poly.pdbx_strand_id
1 'polypeptide(L)'
;MCKSVRFIAVWIAGIVLASVAFFPPAQAAGYSSQSVAQAADAVLKWRKLKNGVSGSGLLFTQAYAQNAGNGCDWFAIAAGRYGIADDPAAYLENIEKYITQKYKTQDKLDAVKATEWHRIALAVLACGGDPTKIGRDQQGNPVNLIADGVYNRGNTAPLAKQGVNGYAWGLITLDSKNYQVPSGSCDTRESMILGLLEAQLADGGFALAGMKCDPDTTAAVLTALAPYTQRSKIYTYVQKSTKKQVSKTVGQVVEEALHALSGVQQSSGGFVTYGEETCESAAQVITALCTLGIDPQTDVRFFKNGNSVVDALFSYQRTDGGFAHTVHGQSNSMASEQAFCALISLYRMYNDLNVFYDYTDGIFMKEKGPQSTGSSGAGSVVSSVQQNSRPGDASEKNAGKTESLAPESSGEASIQQNRNEDTTSAQTDVSEQASGPQTRQSSSVKQESAAVLDASKANAANAQDHRQNSQSSQALGEQGEENGIHPLVFIGIGIALIAGAAGFYATKGRNQKQLEKDEDFFESIRAEKLSQKEQTAEESKAHEENQE
;
A
#
# COMPACT_ATOMS: atom_id res chain seq x y z
N MET A 1 50.15 -24.59 67.81
CA MET A 1 49.17 -24.95 66.76
C MET A 1 48.47 -23.68 66.26
N CYS A 2 48.90 -23.07 65.15
CA CYS A 2 48.34 -21.78 64.71
C CYS A 2 48.39 -21.57 63.17
N LYS A 3 47.89 -22.54 62.39
CA LYS A 3 47.75 -22.41 60.92
C LYS A 3 46.39 -22.85 60.36
N SER A 4 45.50 -23.41 61.17
CA SER A 4 44.29 -24.12 60.70
C SER A 4 43.01 -23.29 60.58
N VAL A 5 43.00 -22.03 61.05
CA VAL A 5 41.77 -21.21 61.14
C VAL A 5 41.56 -20.30 59.90
N ARG A 6 42.61 -20.05 59.10
CA ARG A 6 42.56 -19.11 57.96
C ARG A 6 42.04 -19.68 56.63
N PHE A 7 41.75 -20.98 56.55
CA PHE A 7 41.27 -21.62 55.30
C PHE A 7 39.74 -21.76 55.19
N ILE A 8 38.98 -21.62 56.30
CA ILE A 8 37.52 -21.84 56.29
C ILE A 8 36.77 -20.58 55.84
N ALA A 9 37.27 -19.38 56.15
CA ALA A 9 36.61 -18.11 55.83
C ALA A 9 36.53 -17.81 54.32
N VAL A 10 37.43 -18.37 53.50
CA VAL A 10 37.47 -18.12 52.04
C VAL A 10 36.43 -18.97 51.29
N TRP A 11 36.10 -20.16 51.79
CA TRP A 11 35.16 -21.07 51.11
C TRP A 11 33.69 -20.68 51.26
N ILE A 12 33.31 -19.99 52.34
CA ILE A 12 31.92 -19.54 52.53
C ILE A 12 31.60 -18.34 51.62
N ALA A 13 32.57 -17.46 51.36
CA ALA A 13 32.41 -16.35 50.40
C ALA A 13 32.29 -16.84 48.94
N GLY A 14 32.94 -17.95 48.58
CA GLY A 14 32.91 -18.51 47.22
C GLY A 14 31.60 -19.21 46.83
N ILE A 15 30.82 -19.68 47.80
CA ILE A 15 29.61 -20.49 47.53
C ILE A 15 28.34 -19.63 47.42
N VAL A 16 28.30 -18.44 48.03
CA VAL A 16 27.15 -17.50 47.94
C VAL A 16 27.12 -16.74 46.60
N LEU A 17 28.21 -16.75 45.83
CA LEU A 17 28.33 -16.09 44.51
C LEU A 17 28.11 -17.01 43.30
N ALA A 18 27.75 -18.28 43.52
CA ALA A 18 27.54 -19.28 42.46
C ALA A 18 26.08 -19.74 42.32
N SER A 19 25.15 -19.08 43.01
CA SER A 19 23.72 -19.42 43.02
C SER A 19 22.80 -18.24 42.69
N VAL A 20 23.28 -17.29 41.87
CA VAL A 20 22.36 -16.57 40.97
C VAL A 20 21.86 -17.63 39.99
N ALA A 21 20.68 -18.19 40.28
CA ALA A 21 20.02 -19.07 39.33
C ALA A 21 19.77 -18.27 38.05
N PHE A 22 20.53 -18.57 37.01
CA PHE A 22 20.23 -18.11 35.65
C PHE A 22 19.01 -18.90 35.18
N PHE A 23 17.85 -18.57 35.75
CA PHE A 23 16.60 -18.74 35.05
C PHE A 23 16.79 -18.04 33.71
N PRO A 24 16.76 -18.73 32.56
CA PRO A 24 16.47 -18.02 31.33
C PRO A 24 15.17 -17.24 31.57
N PRO A 25 15.06 -15.98 31.13
CA PRO A 25 13.83 -15.20 31.33
C PRO A 25 12.68 -16.07 30.83
N ALA A 26 11.74 -16.41 31.73
CA ALA A 26 10.79 -17.50 31.52
C ALA A 26 10.04 -17.23 30.22
N GLN A 27 10.43 -17.95 29.16
CA GLN A 27 10.21 -17.46 27.81
C GLN A 27 8.70 -17.44 27.56
N ALA A 28 8.15 -16.23 27.45
CA ALA A 28 6.72 -16.02 27.34
C ALA A 28 6.20 -16.91 26.22
N ALA A 29 5.25 -17.79 26.55
CA ALA A 29 4.82 -18.83 25.63
C ALA A 29 4.38 -18.18 24.32
N GLY A 30 5.10 -18.49 23.24
CA GLY A 30 5.06 -17.71 22.00
C GLY A 30 3.64 -17.56 21.44
N TYR A 31 3.41 -16.49 20.69
CA TYR A 31 2.13 -16.17 20.08
C TYR A 31 1.81 -17.16 18.96
N SER A 32 1.32 -18.34 19.35
CA SER A 32 0.86 -19.40 18.45
C SER A 32 -0.18 -18.91 17.45
N SER A 33 -0.30 -19.62 16.32
CA SER A 33 -1.40 -19.51 15.35
C SER A 33 -2.78 -19.40 16.03
N GLN A 34 -3.04 -20.21 17.05
CA GLN A 34 -4.30 -20.20 17.81
C GLN A 34 -4.53 -18.90 18.58
N SER A 35 -3.52 -18.41 19.32
CA SER A 35 -3.64 -17.14 20.06
C SER A 35 -3.75 -15.92 19.15
N VAL A 36 -3.12 -15.95 17.98
CA VAL A 36 -3.28 -14.90 16.95
C VAL A 36 -4.68 -14.92 16.35
N ALA A 37 -5.22 -16.10 16.03
CA ALA A 37 -6.60 -16.26 15.56
C ALA A 37 -7.62 -15.78 16.61
N GLN A 38 -7.43 -16.11 17.89
CA GLN A 38 -8.28 -15.62 18.98
C GLN A 38 -8.30 -14.09 19.10
N ALA A 39 -7.16 -13.43 18.88
CA ALA A 39 -7.11 -11.97 18.83
C ALA A 39 -7.77 -11.40 17.56
N ALA A 40 -7.60 -12.05 16.41
CA ALA A 40 -8.26 -11.68 15.15
C ALA A 40 -9.80 -11.78 15.27
N ASP A 41 -10.31 -12.85 15.87
CA ASP A 41 -11.73 -13.06 16.16
C ASP A 41 -12.27 -12.01 17.13
N ALA A 42 -11.48 -11.61 18.14
CA ALA A 42 -11.85 -10.55 19.08
C ALA A 42 -12.01 -9.20 18.37
N VAL A 43 -11.11 -8.85 17.45
CA VAL A 43 -11.19 -7.63 16.63
C VAL A 43 -12.36 -7.68 15.64
N LEU A 44 -12.61 -8.83 15.02
CA LEU A 44 -13.76 -9.04 14.14
C LEU A 44 -15.08 -8.86 14.91
N LYS A 45 -15.21 -9.45 16.10
CA LYS A 45 -16.34 -9.27 17.00
C LYS A 45 -16.50 -7.81 17.44
N TRP A 46 -15.40 -7.14 17.77
CA TRP A 46 -15.39 -5.71 18.13
C TRP A 46 -15.92 -4.84 16.99
N ARG A 47 -15.44 -5.02 15.75
CA ARG A 47 -15.91 -4.24 14.59
C ARG A 47 -17.38 -4.57 14.26
N LYS A 48 -17.80 -5.84 14.35
CA LYS A 48 -19.22 -6.21 14.22
C LYS A 48 -20.08 -5.45 15.24
N LEU A 49 -19.71 -5.45 16.52
CA LEU A 49 -20.43 -4.69 17.57
C LEU A 49 -20.43 -3.17 17.32
N LYS A 50 -19.30 -2.58 16.89
CA LYS A 50 -19.22 -1.16 16.49
C LYS A 50 -20.15 -0.80 15.32
N ASN A 51 -20.43 -1.76 14.42
CA ASN A 51 -21.37 -1.61 13.31
C ASN A 51 -22.83 -1.92 13.71
N GLY A 52 -23.15 -2.08 15.01
CA GLY A 52 -24.47 -2.46 15.51
C GLY A 52 -24.81 -3.96 15.37
N VAL A 53 -23.87 -4.79 14.94
CA VAL A 53 -24.09 -6.23 14.69
C VAL A 53 -23.78 -7.04 15.95
N SER A 54 -24.81 -7.72 16.47
CA SER A 54 -24.71 -8.59 17.65
C SER A 54 -24.66 -10.08 17.30
N GLY A 55 -24.11 -10.89 18.21
CA GLY A 55 -24.07 -12.35 18.07
C GLY A 55 -23.27 -12.82 16.86
N SER A 56 -23.82 -13.77 16.10
CA SER A 56 -23.22 -14.36 14.90
C SER A 56 -23.58 -13.63 13.60
N GLY A 57 -23.93 -12.34 13.66
CA GLY A 57 -24.27 -11.56 12.47
C GLY A 57 -23.07 -11.29 11.54
N LEU A 58 -23.35 -10.88 10.31
CA LEU A 58 -22.34 -10.65 9.26
C LEU A 58 -21.66 -9.27 9.41
N LEU A 59 -20.41 -9.14 9.00
CA LEU A 59 -19.64 -7.88 8.97
C LEU A 59 -20.14 -6.96 7.86
N PHE A 60 -20.29 -7.53 6.66
CA PHE A 60 -20.63 -6.85 5.41
C PHE A 60 -22.12 -6.49 5.31
N THR A 61 -22.66 -5.85 6.35
CA THR A 61 -24.00 -5.26 6.29
C THR A 61 -24.02 -4.04 5.38
N GLN A 62 -25.20 -3.62 4.91
CA GLN A 62 -25.36 -2.37 4.18
C GLN A 62 -24.86 -1.15 4.99
N ALA A 63 -25.01 -1.15 6.33
CA ALA A 63 -24.49 -0.08 7.20
C ALA A 63 -22.95 -0.02 7.23
N TYR A 64 -22.27 -1.17 7.19
CA TYR A 64 -20.81 -1.21 7.02
C TYR A 64 -20.39 -0.77 5.62
N ALA A 65 -21.11 -1.25 4.59
CA ALA A 65 -20.81 -1.01 3.19
C ALA A 65 -21.02 0.45 2.73
N GLN A 66 -21.83 1.24 3.45
CA GLN A 66 -21.95 2.70 3.23
C GLN A 66 -20.60 3.44 3.32
N ASN A 67 -19.60 2.88 4.01
CA ASN A 67 -18.26 3.46 4.16
C ASN A 67 -17.25 2.92 3.13
N ALA A 68 -17.69 2.16 2.12
CA ALA A 68 -16.82 1.64 1.07
C ALA A 68 -16.16 2.80 0.28
N GLY A 69 -14.84 2.69 0.06
CA GLY A 69 -14.01 3.77 -0.50
C GLY A 69 -13.65 4.86 0.51
N ASN A 70 -14.24 4.83 1.71
CA ASN A 70 -14.19 5.89 2.72
C ASN A 70 -14.05 5.31 4.14
N GLY A 71 -13.10 4.37 4.34
CA GLY A 71 -12.66 3.97 5.69
C GLY A 71 -13.21 2.65 6.27
N CYS A 72 -13.72 1.73 5.44
CA CYS A 72 -13.85 0.32 5.84
C CYS A 72 -13.01 -0.66 4.98
N ASP A 73 -12.29 -0.13 3.99
CA ASP A 73 -11.59 -0.92 2.96
C ASP A 73 -10.46 -1.79 3.53
N TRP A 74 -9.63 -1.29 4.46
CA TRP A 74 -8.55 -2.11 5.05
C TRP A 74 -9.09 -3.23 5.94
N PHE A 75 -10.17 -2.97 6.69
CA PHE A 75 -10.82 -4.02 7.48
C PHE A 75 -11.49 -5.06 6.57
N ALA A 76 -12.04 -4.65 5.43
CA ALA A 76 -12.51 -5.55 4.38
C ALA A 76 -11.37 -6.41 3.77
N ILE A 77 -10.18 -5.82 3.57
CA ILE A 77 -8.98 -6.54 3.13
C ILE A 77 -8.59 -7.62 4.14
N ALA A 78 -8.43 -7.26 5.41
CA ALA A 78 -8.06 -8.21 6.46
C ALA A 78 -9.12 -9.31 6.64
N ALA A 79 -10.41 -8.95 6.66
CA ALA A 79 -11.52 -9.91 6.72
C ALA A 79 -11.49 -10.92 5.56
N GLY A 80 -11.28 -10.45 4.33
CA GLY A 80 -11.17 -11.32 3.15
C GLY A 80 -9.93 -12.21 3.18
N ARG A 81 -8.76 -11.70 3.57
CA ARG A 81 -7.52 -12.51 3.68
C ARG A 81 -7.51 -13.48 4.87
N TYR A 82 -8.35 -13.26 5.88
CA TYR A 82 -8.63 -14.23 6.95
C TYR A 82 -9.58 -15.35 6.47
N GLY A 83 -10.40 -15.07 5.45
CA GLY A 83 -11.35 -16.03 4.87
C GLY A 83 -12.66 -16.17 5.66
N ILE A 84 -13.17 -15.08 6.23
CA ILE A 84 -14.41 -15.12 7.03
C ILE A 84 -15.63 -15.57 6.20
N ALA A 85 -16.52 -16.34 6.81
CA ALA A 85 -17.74 -16.86 6.17
C ALA A 85 -18.90 -15.83 6.11
N ASP A 86 -18.60 -14.59 5.74
CA ASP A 86 -19.59 -13.52 5.51
C ASP A 86 -19.70 -13.21 4.00
N ASP A 87 -20.89 -12.85 3.51
CA ASP A 87 -21.12 -12.44 2.11
C ASP A 87 -20.70 -10.97 1.86
N PRO A 88 -19.69 -10.69 1.00
CA PRO A 88 -19.23 -9.34 0.71
C PRO A 88 -20.08 -8.58 -0.33
N ALA A 89 -21.18 -9.15 -0.85
CA ALA A 89 -21.97 -8.54 -1.93
C ALA A 89 -22.39 -7.08 -1.66
N ALA A 90 -22.78 -6.75 -0.43
CA ALA A 90 -23.13 -5.36 -0.07
C ALA A 90 -21.93 -4.40 -0.19
N TYR A 91 -20.71 -4.83 0.15
CA TYR A 91 -19.50 -4.03 -0.04
C TYR A 91 -19.20 -3.82 -1.53
N LEU A 92 -19.28 -4.90 -2.34
CA LEU A 92 -19.11 -4.81 -3.79
C LEU A 92 -20.14 -3.88 -4.45
N GLU A 93 -21.40 -3.95 -4.04
CA GLU A 93 -22.47 -3.10 -4.56
C GLU A 93 -22.22 -1.61 -4.25
N ASN A 94 -21.77 -1.28 -3.03
CA ASN A 94 -21.52 0.11 -2.63
C ASN A 94 -20.20 0.66 -3.19
N ILE A 95 -19.15 -0.15 -3.33
CA ILE A 95 -17.90 0.30 -3.98
C ILE A 95 -18.09 0.49 -5.49
N GLU A 96 -18.88 -0.36 -6.17
CA GLU A 96 -19.28 -0.15 -7.57
C GLU A 96 -20.01 1.19 -7.74
N LYS A 97 -20.96 1.51 -6.85
CA LYS A 97 -21.64 2.81 -6.83
C LYS A 97 -20.67 3.97 -6.58
N TYR A 98 -19.80 3.88 -5.56
CA TYR A 98 -18.83 4.91 -5.22
C TYR A 98 -17.92 5.25 -6.41
N ILE A 99 -17.31 4.23 -7.02
CA ILE A 99 -16.44 4.39 -8.20
C ILE A 99 -17.23 4.98 -9.37
N THR A 100 -18.46 4.52 -9.62
CA THR A 100 -19.30 5.01 -10.73
C THR A 100 -19.72 6.48 -10.56
N GLN A 101 -19.91 6.98 -9.34
CA GLN A 101 -20.15 8.41 -9.14
C GLN A 101 -18.86 9.22 -9.25
N LYS A 102 -17.75 8.70 -8.69
CA LYS A 102 -16.42 9.31 -8.74
C LYS A 102 -15.91 9.46 -10.19
N TYR A 103 -16.05 8.44 -11.03
CA TYR A 103 -15.62 8.48 -12.44
C TYR A 103 -16.47 9.38 -13.35
N LYS A 104 -17.50 10.06 -12.83
CA LYS A 104 -18.17 11.17 -13.53
C LYS A 104 -17.44 12.50 -13.35
N THR A 105 -16.59 12.64 -12.33
CA THR A 105 -15.79 13.85 -12.07
C THR A 105 -14.45 13.79 -12.83
N GLN A 106 -13.83 14.95 -13.02
CA GLN A 106 -12.56 15.08 -13.74
C GLN A 106 -11.41 14.31 -13.07
N ASP A 107 -11.30 14.39 -11.74
CA ASP A 107 -10.20 13.77 -10.99
C ASP A 107 -10.35 12.24 -10.83
N LYS A 108 -11.55 11.72 -11.04
CA LYS A 108 -12.00 10.36 -10.69
C LYS A 108 -11.94 10.15 -9.17
N LEU A 109 -10.82 9.69 -8.63
CA LEU A 109 -10.56 9.57 -7.18
C LEU A 109 -9.60 10.70 -6.74
N ASP A 110 -9.00 10.64 -5.55
CA ASP A 110 -8.16 11.73 -5.02
C ASP A 110 -6.99 12.11 -5.95
N ALA A 111 -7.00 13.35 -6.46
CA ALA A 111 -6.01 13.82 -7.44
C ALA A 111 -4.54 13.67 -7.00
N VAL A 112 -4.26 13.58 -5.69
CA VAL A 112 -2.93 13.36 -5.10
C VAL A 112 -2.74 11.92 -4.61
N LYS A 113 -3.73 11.35 -3.90
CA LYS A 113 -3.56 10.09 -3.17
C LYS A 113 -3.78 8.85 -4.04
N ALA A 114 -2.76 8.44 -4.80
CA ALA A 114 -2.74 7.17 -5.53
C ALA A 114 -3.13 5.96 -4.64
N THR A 115 -2.83 5.99 -3.34
CA THR A 115 -3.25 4.96 -2.38
C THR A 115 -4.77 4.76 -2.27
N GLU A 116 -5.62 5.69 -2.71
CA GLU A 116 -7.08 5.46 -2.75
C GLU A 116 -7.42 4.36 -3.76
N TRP A 117 -6.91 4.43 -4.99
CA TRP A 117 -7.06 3.35 -5.99
C TRP A 117 -6.47 2.04 -5.49
N HIS A 118 -5.26 2.08 -4.91
CA HIS A 118 -4.55 0.88 -4.42
C HIS A 118 -5.35 0.16 -3.33
N ARG A 119 -5.80 0.89 -2.31
CA ARG A 119 -6.61 0.39 -1.21
C ARG A 119 -7.95 -0.17 -1.70
N ILE A 120 -8.65 0.54 -2.58
CA ILE A 120 -9.93 0.10 -3.13
C ILE A 120 -9.74 -1.15 -4.01
N ALA A 121 -8.70 -1.22 -4.84
CA ALA A 121 -8.42 -2.38 -5.69
C ALA A 121 -8.12 -3.64 -4.85
N LEU A 122 -7.31 -3.51 -3.79
CA LEU A 122 -7.01 -4.59 -2.85
C LEU A 122 -8.26 -5.04 -2.07
N ALA A 123 -9.16 -4.12 -1.71
CA ALA A 123 -10.41 -4.43 -1.03
C ALA A 123 -11.43 -5.12 -1.95
N VAL A 124 -11.57 -4.64 -3.20
CA VAL A 124 -12.37 -5.33 -4.24
C VAL A 124 -11.86 -6.76 -4.44
N LEU A 125 -10.55 -6.98 -4.47
CA LEU A 125 -9.94 -8.32 -4.54
C LEU A 125 -10.23 -9.19 -3.31
N ALA A 126 -10.15 -8.62 -2.10
CA ALA A 126 -10.46 -9.35 -0.86
C ALA A 126 -11.95 -9.72 -0.75
N CYS A 127 -12.82 -8.92 -1.37
CA CYS A 127 -14.26 -9.12 -1.41
C CYS A 127 -14.77 -9.94 -2.61
N GLY A 128 -13.91 -10.62 -3.38
CA GLY A 128 -14.36 -11.49 -4.49
C GLY A 128 -14.45 -10.83 -5.87
N GLY A 129 -14.27 -9.51 -5.97
CA GLY A 129 -14.44 -8.75 -7.21
C GLY A 129 -13.20 -8.69 -8.12
N ASP A 130 -13.39 -8.13 -9.32
CA ASP A 130 -12.34 -7.84 -10.30
C ASP A 130 -12.06 -6.32 -10.35
N PRO A 131 -10.94 -5.83 -9.80
CA PRO A 131 -10.60 -4.40 -9.81
C PRO A 131 -10.25 -3.88 -11.22
N THR A 132 -10.15 -4.75 -12.23
CA THR A 132 -10.03 -4.34 -13.63
C THR A 132 -11.39 -4.06 -14.28
N LYS A 133 -12.51 -4.36 -13.60
CA LYS A 133 -13.88 -4.23 -14.13
C LYS A 133 -14.92 -3.86 -13.04
N ILE A 134 -14.66 -2.81 -12.27
CA ILE A 134 -15.50 -2.39 -11.13
C ILE A 134 -15.94 -0.94 -11.28
N GLY A 135 -17.24 -0.65 -11.19
CA GLY A 135 -17.79 0.67 -11.51
C GLY A 135 -17.93 0.92 -13.02
N ARG A 136 -18.49 2.08 -13.39
CA ARG A 136 -18.60 2.53 -14.79
C ARG A 136 -18.03 3.94 -15.00
N ASP A 137 -17.48 4.18 -16.18
CA ASP A 137 -17.06 5.52 -16.62
C ASP A 137 -18.24 6.34 -17.19
N GLN A 138 -17.96 7.55 -17.69
CA GLN A 138 -18.96 8.42 -18.32
C GLN A 138 -19.57 7.83 -19.60
N GLN A 139 -18.90 6.87 -20.23
CA GLN A 139 -19.30 6.21 -21.48
C GLN A 139 -20.02 4.87 -21.22
N GLY A 140 -20.07 4.40 -19.97
CA GLY A 140 -20.69 3.13 -19.58
C GLY A 140 -19.77 1.91 -19.67
N ASN A 141 -18.46 2.09 -19.86
CA ASN A 141 -17.49 1.00 -19.84
C ASN A 141 -17.16 0.59 -18.39
N PRO A 142 -16.78 -0.68 -18.14
CA PRO A 142 -16.26 -1.09 -16.83
C PRO A 142 -14.91 -0.42 -16.52
N VAL A 143 -14.76 0.11 -15.30
CA VAL A 143 -13.56 0.84 -14.88
C VAL A 143 -12.45 -0.10 -14.39
N ASN A 144 -11.21 0.20 -14.80
CA ASN A 144 -10.01 -0.56 -14.44
C ASN A 144 -9.11 0.23 -13.48
N LEU A 145 -9.23 -0.04 -12.19
CA LEU A 145 -8.45 0.63 -11.13
C LEU A 145 -6.95 0.31 -11.20
N ILE A 146 -6.58 -0.87 -11.73
CA ILE A 146 -5.17 -1.28 -11.84
C ILE A 146 -4.46 -0.47 -12.94
N ALA A 147 -5.16 -0.17 -14.03
CA ALA A 147 -4.65 0.76 -15.04
C ALA A 147 -4.61 2.19 -14.48
N ASP A 148 -5.78 2.76 -14.18
CA ASP A 148 -5.95 4.18 -13.87
C ASP A 148 -5.28 4.62 -12.57
N GLY A 149 -5.19 3.72 -11.59
CA GLY A 149 -4.58 3.97 -10.29
C GLY A 149 -3.08 3.76 -10.27
N VAL A 150 -2.57 2.87 -11.13
CA VAL A 150 -1.18 2.39 -11.06
C VAL A 150 -0.40 2.69 -12.35
N TYR A 151 -0.39 1.79 -13.32
CA TYR A 151 0.56 1.87 -14.45
C TYR A 151 0.24 2.98 -15.46
N ASN A 152 -1.01 3.45 -15.51
CA ASN A 152 -1.46 4.58 -16.34
C ASN A 152 -1.82 5.82 -15.49
N ARG A 153 -1.53 5.85 -14.17
CA ARG A 153 -1.85 7.01 -13.31
C ARG A 153 -1.21 8.30 -13.81
N GLY A 154 0.00 8.19 -14.38
CA GLY A 154 0.75 9.28 -15.01
C GLY A 154 0.00 10.06 -16.09
N ASN A 155 -1.04 9.49 -16.71
CA ASN A 155 -1.92 10.19 -17.65
C ASN A 155 -2.80 11.28 -16.98
N THR A 156 -2.93 11.28 -15.65
CA THR A 156 -3.69 12.27 -14.88
C THR A 156 -2.88 12.95 -13.78
N ALA A 157 -1.97 12.24 -13.10
CA ALA A 157 -0.91 12.81 -12.26
C ALA A 157 0.22 11.78 -12.05
N PRO A 158 1.47 12.20 -11.78
CA PRO A 158 2.55 11.25 -11.51
C PRO A 158 2.19 10.26 -10.38
N LEU A 159 2.49 8.97 -10.53
CA LEU A 159 2.23 7.95 -9.50
C LEU A 159 2.83 8.34 -8.14
N ALA A 160 4.01 8.96 -8.16
CA ALA A 160 4.71 9.49 -6.99
C ALA A 160 4.19 10.85 -6.47
N LYS A 161 3.00 11.34 -6.88
CA LYS A 161 2.44 12.61 -6.38
C LYS A 161 2.19 12.59 -4.86
N GLN A 162 1.98 11.41 -4.29
CA GLN A 162 1.90 11.12 -2.85
C GLN A 162 3.26 10.77 -2.22
N GLY A 163 4.38 11.04 -2.90
CA GLY A 163 5.70 10.57 -2.51
C GLY A 163 5.86 9.06 -2.67
N VAL A 164 6.75 8.47 -1.85
CA VAL A 164 7.18 7.07 -1.95
C VAL A 164 6.04 6.05 -1.81
N ASN A 165 4.97 6.38 -1.07
CA ASN A 165 3.77 5.54 -0.93
C ASN A 165 3.03 5.31 -2.26
N GLY A 166 3.15 6.21 -3.24
CA GLY A 166 2.60 6.01 -4.58
C GLY A 166 3.23 4.80 -5.27
N TYR A 167 4.57 4.71 -5.25
CA TYR A 167 5.29 3.56 -5.80
C TYR A 167 5.11 2.29 -4.96
N ALA A 168 5.18 2.39 -3.63
CA ALA A 168 5.11 1.22 -2.75
C ALA A 168 3.76 0.50 -2.87
N TRP A 169 2.65 1.23 -2.68
CA TRP A 169 1.32 0.65 -2.80
C TRP A 169 0.94 0.31 -4.25
N GLY A 170 1.47 1.03 -5.23
CA GLY A 170 1.31 0.68 -6.65
C GLY A 170 1.93 -0.69 -6.97
N LEU A 171 3.17 -0.92 -6.52
CA LEU A 171 3.86 -2.20 -6.72
C LEU A 171 3.13 -3.35 -6.00
N ILE A 172 2.71 -3.15 -4.75
CA ILE A 172 1.86 -4.10 -4.01
C ILE A 172 0.56 -4.41 -4.78
N THR A 173 -0.13 -3.41 -5.30
CA THR A 173 -1.37 -3.60 -6.08
C THR A 173 -1.13 -4.30 -7.43
N LEU A 174 0.01 -4.09 -8.10
CA LEU A 174 0.35 -4.87 -9.31
C LEU A 174 0.64 -6.34 -8.97
N ASP A 175 1.37 -6.59 -7.90
CA ASP A 175 1.86 -7.93 -7.58
C ASP A 175 0.81 -8.82 -6.91
N SER A 176 -0.21 -8.22 -6.28
CA SER A 176 -1.31 -8.94 -5.60
C SER A 176 -2.01 -10.02 -6.42
N LYS A 177 -2.04 -9.88 -7.76
CA LYS A 177 -2.41 -10.95 -8.71
C LYS A 177 -1.47 -11.05 -9.92
N ASN A 178 -0.22 -10.57 -9.79
CA ASN A 178 0.76 -10.50 -10.88
C ASN A 178 0.16 -9.85 -12.17
N TYR A 179 -0.48 -8.69 -12.00
CA TYR A 179 -1.10 -7.94 -13.09
C TYR A 179 -0.07 -7.57 -14.15
N GLN A 180 -0.41 -7.82 -15.42
CA GLN A 180 0.45 -7.47 -16.54
C GLN A 180 0.39 -5.96 -16.81
N VAL A 181 1.56 -5.35 -17.04
CA VAL A 181 1.69 -3.94 -17.41
C VAL A 181 1.90 -3.85 -18.92
N PRO A 182 1.00 -3.22 -19.69
CA PRO A 182 1.16 -3.03 -21.13
C PRO A 182 2.42 -2.25 -21.51
N SER A 183 2.95 -2.52 -22.70
CA SER A 183 3.97 -1.65 -23.30
C SER A 183 3.38 -0.26 -23.58
N GLY A 184 4.13 0.80 -23.27
CA GLY A 184 3.66 2.19 -23.41
C GLY A 184 2.90 2.75 -22.20
N SER A 185 2.72 1.98 -21.12
CA SER A 185 2.24 2.50 -19.82
C SER A 185 3.22 3.52 -19.22
N CYS A 186 2.68 4.48 -18.45
CA CYS A 186 3.46 5.56 -17.83
C CYS A 186 4.49 5.04 -16.82
N ASP A 187 4.07 4.07 -16.00
CA ASP A 187 4.86 3.45 -14.95
C ASP A 187 4.90 1.93 -15.11
N THR A 188 6.03 1.33 -14.74
CA THR A 188 6.28 -0.11 -14.81
C THR A 188 6.82 -0.61 -13.47
N ARG A 189 6.82 -1.92 -13.22
CA ARG A 189 7.47 -2.50 -12.03
C ARG A 189 8.90 -1.99 -11.84
N GLU A 190 9.67 -1.90 -12.93
CA GLU A 190 11.07 -1.46 -12.87
C GLU A 190 11.22 0.05 -12.62
N SER A 191 10.28 0.91 -13.06
CA SER A 191 10.28 2.33 -12.68
C SER A 191 9.81 2.54 -11.24
N MET A 192 8.85 1.76 -10.76
CA MET A 192 8.40 1.76 -9.36
C MET A 192 9.53 1.32 -8.43
N ILE A 193 10.19 0.19 -8.70
CA ILE A 193 11.36 -0.28 -7.95
C ILE A 193 12.45 0.78 -7.94
N LEU A 194 12.86 1.30 -9.11
CA LEU A 194 13.88 2.34 -9.19
C LEU A 194 13.49 3.59 -8.37
N GLY A 195 12.23 4.04 -8.49
CA GLY A 195 11.69 5.17 -7.74
C GLY A 195 11.72 4.97 -6.22
N LEU A 196 11.51 3.73 -5.75
CA LEU A 196 11.69 3.31 -4.35
C LEU A 196 13.18 3.32 -3.97
N LEU A 197 14.07 2.64 -4.71
CA LEU A 197 15.50 2.56 -4.36
C LEU A 197 16.14 3.96 -4.30
N GLU A 198 15.77 4.86 -5.22
CA GLU A 198 16.17 6.26 -5.22
C GLU A 198 15.68 7.05 -4.00
N ALA A 199 14.52 6.69 -3.44
CA ALA A 199 13.91 7.38 -2.29
C ALA A 199 14.55 7.00 -0.94
N GLN A 200 15.44 6.00 -0.89
CA GLN A 200 16.11 5.56 0.33
C GLN A 200 16.85 6.71 1.01
N LEU A 201 16.75 6.78 2.34
CA LEU A 201 17.39 7.78 3.19
C LEU A 201 18.85 7.42 3.50
N ALA A 202 19.58 8.40 4.05
CA ALA A 202 21.00 8.26 4.36
C ALA A 202 21.29 7.29 5.53
N ASP A 203 20.28 6.96 6.34
CA ASP A 203 20.33 5.96 7.41
C ASP A 203 19.84 4.56 6.98
N GLY A 204 19.43 4.40 5.72
CA GLY A 204 18.94 3.14 5.14
C GLY A 204 17.42 3.00 5.05
N GLY A 205 16.67 3.78 5.83
CA GLY A 205 15.20 3.71 5.88
C GLY A 205 14.50 4.54 4.80
N PHE A 206 13.19 4.74 4.97
CA PHE A 206 12.33 5.56 4.11
C PHE A 206 11.44 6.49 4.95
N ALA A 207 10.92 7.56 4.34
CA ALA A 207 9.91 8.43 4.94
C ALA A 207 9.09 9.17 3.87
N LEU A 208 7.85 9.54 4.21
CA LEU A 208 7.04 10.46 3.41
C LEU A 208 7.61 11.90 3.42
N ALA A 209 8.21 12.31 4.53
CA ALA A 209 8.86 13.61 4.71
C ALA A 209 10.00 13.50 5.74
N GLY A 210 10.97 14.42 5.66
CA GLY A 210 12.13 14.43 6.56
C GLY A 210 13.33 13.63 6.04
N MET A 211 14.26 13.30 6.94
CA MET A 211 15.57 12.69 6.63
C MET A 211 15.94 11.54 7.58
N LYS A 212 14.93 10.91 8.21
CA LYS A 212 15.10 9.78 9.12
C LYS A 212 14.14 8.65 8.81
N CYS A 213 14.56 7.42 9.10
CA CYS A 213 13.72 6.22 9.02
C CYS A 213 12.39 6.40 9.76
N ASP A 214 11.30 6.53 9.01
CA ASP A 214 9.91 6.53 9.47
C ASP A 214 9.42 5.07 9.49
N PRO A 215 8.96 4.53 10.63
CA PRO A 215 8.60 3.11 10.74
C PRO A 215 7.51 2.69 9.75
N ASP A 216 6.47 3.50 9.62
CA ASP A 216 5.29 3.21 8.79
C ASP A 216 5.65 3.18 7.30
N THR A 217 6.36 4.22 6.83
CA THR A 217 6.81 4.30 5.43
C THR A 217 7.85 3.22 5.12
N THR A 218 8.78 2.94 6.04
CA THR A 218 9.83 1.93 5.85
C THR A 218 9.21 0.53 5.75
N ALA A 219 8.24 0.21 6.60
CA ALA A 219 7.47 -1.03 6.51
C ALA A 219 6.68 -1.17 5.20
N ALA A 220 6.01 -0.11 4.74
CA ALA A 220 5.29 -0.12 3.46
C ALA A 220 6.22 -0.37 2.26
N VAL A 221 7.42 0.24 2.25
CA VAL A 221 8.42 0.02 1.19
C VAL A 221 9.05 -1.37 1.27
N LEU A 222 9.34 -1.88 2.48
CA LEU A 222 9.81 -3.27 2.68
C LEU A 222 8.79 -4.29 2.16
N THR A 223 7.50 -4.09 2.46
CA THR A 223 6.39 -4.92 1.95
C THR A 223 6.36 -4.93 0.42
N ALA A 224 6.55 -3.77 -0.22
CA ALA A 224 6.57 -3.65 -1.69
C ALA A 224 7.81 -4.28 -2.35
N LEU A 225 8.97 -4.23 -1.70
CA LEU A 225 10.23 -4.76 -2.24
C LEU A 225 10.49 -6.24 -1.92
N ALA A 226 9.72 -6.85 -1.01
CA ALA A 226 9.91 -8.24 -0.59
C ALA A 226 9.98 -9.27 -1.76
N PRO A 227 9.10 -9.25 -2.79
CA PRO A 227 9.17 -10.17 -3.92
C PRO A 227 10.41 -10.02 -4.82
N TYR A 228 11.19 -8.96 -4.60
CA TYR A 228 12.32 -8.55 -5.45
C TYR A 228 13.69 -8.78 -4.78
N THR A 229 13.71 -9.12 -3.49
CA THR A 229 14.92 -9.34 -2.67
C THR A 229 15.94 -10.28 -3.30
N GLN A 230 15.49 -11.41 -3.86
CA GLN A 230 16.33 -12.46 -4.45
C GLN A 230 16.84 -12.14 -5.87
N ARG A 231 16.53 -10.95 -6.42
CA ARG A 231 17.01 -10.55 -7.74
C ARG A 231 18.46 -10.06 -7.68
N SER A 232 19.34 -10.71 -8.45
CA SER A 232 20.74 -10.32 -8.63
C SER A 232 20.97 -9.04 -9.45
N LYS A 233 19.89 -8.41 -9.97
CA LYS A 233 19.98 -7.17 -10.74
C LYS A 233 20.49 -6.03 -9.86
N ILE A 234 21.65 -5.48 -10.26
CA ILE A 234 22.21 -4.25 -9.69
C ILE A 234 21.56 -3.06 -10.41
N TYR A 235 20.99 -2.15 -9.63
CA TYR A 235 20.49 -0.85 -10.08
C TYR A 235 21.57 0.19 -9.75
N THR A 236 21.95 1.02 -10.74
CA THR A 236 22.84 2.17 -10.52
C THR A 236 22.04 3.45 -10.71
N TYR A 237 21.95 4.27 -9.65
CA TYR A 237 21.01 5.38 -9.56
C TYR A 237 21.53 6.48 -8.63
N VAL A 238 20.89 7.66 -8.65
CA VAL A 238 21.21 8.76 -7.72
C VAL A 238 20.26 8.71 -6.53
N GLN A 239 20.79 8.47 -5.34
CA GLN A 239 19.99 8.45 -4.11
C GLN A 239 19.50 9.88 -3.79
N LYS A 240 18.18 10.09 -3.75
CA LYS A 240 17.55 11.42 -3.65
C LYS A 240 17.89 12.16 -2.35
N SER A 241 18.16 11.42 -1.28
CA SER A 241 18.52 11.95 0.05
C SER A 241 19.97 12.46 0.14
N THR A 242 20.94 11.73 -0.43
CA THR A 242 22.38 12.07 -0.35
C THR A 242 22.94 12.74 -1.60
N LYS A 243 22.19 12.73 -2.71
CA LYS A 243 22.60 13.14 -4.06
C LYS A 243 23.80 12.36 -4.64
N LYS A 244 24.17 11.22 -4.04
CA LYS A 244 25.26 10.37 -4.51
C LYS A 244 24.76 9.31 -5.48
N GLN A 245 25.57 8.99 -6.48
CA GLN A 245 25.38 7.77 -7.25
C GLN A 245 25.72 6.56 -6.38
N VAL A 246 24.88 5.53 -6.42
CA VAL A 246 25.07 4.25 -5.73
C VAL A 246 24.70 3.10 -6.68
N SER A 247 25.29 1.93 -6.45
CA SER A 247 24.99 0.69 -7.18
C SER A 247 24.61 -0.39 -6.17
N LYS A 248 23.35 -0.84 -6.17
CA LYS A 248 22.80 -1.80 -5.19
C LYS A 248 21.83 -2.79 -5.84
N THR A 249 21.70 -3.99 -5.30
CA THR A 249 20.53 -4.86 -5.54
C THR A 249 19.37 -4.46 -4.64
N VAL A 250 18.15 -4.96 -4.94
CA VAL A 250 16.99 -4.72 -4.06
C VAL A 250 17.20 -5.36 -2.68
N GLY A 251 17.78 -6.56 -2.61
CA GLY A 251 18.11 -7.23 -1.35
C GLY A 251 19.04 -6.42 -0.44
N GLN A 252 20.02 -5.70 -1.00
CA GLN A 252 20.90 -4.82 -0.22
C GLN A 252 20.13 -3.63 0.38
N VAL A 253 19.23 -3.00 -0.39
CA VAL A 253 18.40 -1.89 0.11
C VAL A 253 17.39 -2.37 1.15
N VAL A 254 16.86 -3.59 1.02
CA VAL A 254 15.97 -4.22 2.01
C VAL A 254 16.70 -4.51 3.33
N GLU A 255 17.91 -5.07 3.30
CA GLU A 255 18.67 -5.34 4.53
C GLU A 255 19.13 -4.05 5.24
N GLU A 256 19.53 -3.02 4.49
CA GLU A 256 19.80 -1.69 5.07
C GLU A 256 18.56 -1.08 5.72
N ALA A 257 17.38 -1.21 5.11
CA ALA A 257 16.11 -0.72 5.65
C ALA A 257 15.64 -1.54 6.87
N LEU A 258 15.85 -2.86 6.89
CA LEU A 258 15.62 -3.70 8.07
C LEU A 258 16.54 -3.31 9.23
N HIS A 259 17.81 -3.00 8.95
CA HIS A 259 18.75 -2.50 9.95
C HIS A 259 18.36 -1.10 10.48
N ALA A 260 17.95 -0.18 9.59
CA ALA A 260 17.44 1.13 9.98
C ALA A 260 16.20 1.02 10.89
N LEU A 261 15.24 0.17 10.50
CA LEU A 261 14.01 -0.09 11.23
C LEU A 261 14.29 -0.73 12.60
N SER A 262 15.15 -1.76 12.65
CA SER A 262 15.66 -2.36 13.89
C SER A 262 16.36 -1.34 14.80
N GLY A 263 16.98 -0.31 14.23
CA GLY A 263 17.64 0.79 14.96
C GLY A 263 16.70 1.81 15.60
N VAL A 264 15.44 1.91 15.16
CA VAL A 264 14.42 2.84 15.73
C VAL A 264 13.37 2.14 16.61
N GLN A 265 13.45 0.81 16.76
CA GLN A 265 12.61 0.04 17.67
C GLN A 265 12.95 0.33 19.15
N GLN A 266 11.93 0.53 19.96
CA GLN A 266 12.04 0.89 21.39
C GLN A 266 12.21 -0.34 22.30
N SER A 267 12.57 -0.12 23.56
CA SER A 267 12.74 -1.19 24.58
C SER A 267 11.46 -1.92 24.97
N SER A 268 10.30 -1.39 24.56
CA SER A 268 8.97 -2.02 24.58
C SER A 268 8.77 -3.07 23.47
N GLY A 269 9.65 -3.10 22.48
CA GLY A 269 9.43 -3.76 21.18
C GLY A 269 8.68 -2.90 20.16
N GLY A 270 8.14 -1.74 20.56
CA GLY A 270 7.34 -0.84 19.74
C GLY A 270 8.13 0.19 18.93
N PHE A 271 7.42 1.12 18.31
CA PHE A 271 7.96 2.09 17.34
C PHE A 271 7.35 3.49 17.56
N VAL A 272 8.19 4.52 17.62
CA VAL A 272 7.76 5.91 17.79
C VAL A 272 7.50 6.56 16.44
N THR A 273 6.30 7.11 16.27
CA THR A 273 5.87 7.94 15.13
C THR A 273 5.26 9.23 15.69
N TYR A 274 5.66 10.39 15.16
CA TYR A 274 5.31 11.75 15.64
C TYR A 274 5.52 12.07 17.14
N GLY A 275 6.18 11.18 17.91
CA GLY A 275 6.57 11.41 19.31
C GLY A 275 5.97 10.44 20.32
N GLU A 276 5.03 9.59 19.91
CA GLU A 276 4.45 8.52 20.76
C GLU A 276 4.63 7.14 20.10
N GLU A 277 4.61 6.07 20.92
CA GLU A 277 4.60 4.70 20.41
C GLU A 277 3.19 4.27 20.00
N THR A 278 3.02 3.78 18.76
CA THR A 278 1.70 3.50 18.19
C THR A 278 1.48 2.01 17.84
N CYS A 279 0.22 1.59 17.96
CA CYS A 279 -0.24 0.28 17.50
C CYS A 279 -0.11 0.14 15.98
N GLU A 280 -0.42 1.22 15.25
CA GLU A 280 -0.38 1.27 13.79
C GLU A 280 1.03 1.00 13.24
N SER A 281 2.06 1.57 13.86
CA SER A 281 3.45 1.35 13.45
C SER A 281 3.95 -0.06 13.77
N ALA A 282 3.62 -0.60 14.95
CA ALA A 282 3.93 -2.00 15.27
C ALA A 282 3.25 -2.97 14.28
N ALA A 283 2.00 -2.68 13.90
CA ALA A 283 1.23 -3.48 12.95
C ALA A 283 1.80 -3.43 11.51
N GLN A 284 2.19 -2.25 11.03
CA GLN A 284 2.86 -2.10 9.73
C GLN A 284 4.17 -2.89 9.68
N VAL A 285 5.02 -2.78 10.73
CA VAL A 285 6.28 -3.53 10.81
C VAL A 285 6.07 -5.04 10.82
N ILE A 286 5.09 -5.56 11.57
CA ILE A 286 4.73 -6.99 11.55
C ILE A 286 4.30 -7.43 10.14
N THR A 287 3.48 -6.64 9.45
CA THR A 287 3.03 -6.95 8.08
C THR A 287 4.22 -7.03 7.11
N ALA A 288 5.19 -6.11 7.23
CA ALA A 288 6.40 -6.11 6.42
C ALA A 288 7.31 -7.31 6.70
N LEU A 289 7.54 -7.65 7.97
CA LEU A 289 8.38 -8.78 8.37
C LEU A 289 7.78 -10.13 7.93
N CYS A 290 6.49 -10.36 8.18
CA CYS A 290 5.80 -11.55 7.68
C CYS A 290 5.82 -11.64 6.15
N THR A 291 5.74 -10.50 5.44
CA THR A 291 5.83 -10.47 3.96
C THR A 291 7.24 -10.77 3.43
N LEU A 292 8.27 -10.55 4.24
CA LEU A 292 9.67 -10.94 3.96
C LEU A 292 10.00 -12.38 4.40
N GLY A 293 9.06 -13.09 5.03
CA GLY A 293 9.32 -14.41 5.65
C GLY A 293 10.17 -14.32 6.92
N ILE A 294 10.21 -13.15 7.57
CA ILE A 294 10.92 -12.91 8.83
C ILE A 294 9.91 -12.99 9.97
N ASP A 295 10.14 -13.87 10.95
CA ASP A 295 9.30 -13.97 12.13
C ASP A 295 9.51 -12.77 13.08
N PRO A 296 8.50 -11.90 13.28
CA PRO A 296 8.61 -10.71 14.12
C PRO A 296 8.61 -11.02 15.63
N GLN A 297 8.37 -12.27 16.06
CA GLN A 297 8.57 -12.70 17.44
C GLN A 297 10.00 -13.20 17.69
N THR A 298 10.63 -13.90 16.74
CA THR A 298 11.91 -14.62 16.99
C THR A 298 13.13 -14.06 16.28
N ASP A 299 13.00 -13.16 15.27
CA ASP A 299 14.18 -12.52 14.67
C ASP A 299 14.87 -11.59 15.68
N VAL A 300 16.12 -11.93 16.01
CA VAL A 300 16.94 -11.23 17.02
C VAL A 300 17.24 -9.76 16.68
N ARG A 301 17.07 -9.32 15.42
CA ARG A 301 17.13 -7.90 15.05
C ARG A 301 15.94 -7.14 15.66
N PHE A 302 14.79 -7.77 15.79
CA PHE A 302 13.52 -7.17 16.19
C PHE A 302 13.10 -7.49 17.64
N PHE A 303 14.07 -7.90 18.46
CA PHE A 303 13.89 -8.23 19.88
C PHE A 303 14.70 -7.26 20.77
N LYS A 304 14.03 -6.41 21.55
CA LYS A 304 14.66 -5.37 22.40
C LYS A 304 14.25 -5.55 23.86
N ASN A 305 15.23 -5.61 24.76
CA ASN A 305 15.01 -5.63 26.22
C ASN A 305 13.98 -6.70 26.70
N GLY A 306 13.92 -7.85 26.02
CA GLY A 306 12.98 -8.93 26.35
C GLY A 306 11.66 -8.92 25.56
N ASN A 307 11.40 -7.89 24.74
CA ASN A 307 10.16 -7.73 23.99
C ASN A 307 10.39 -7.78 22.47
N SER A 308 9.51 -8.47 21.77
CA SER A 308 9.41 -8.47 20.30
C SER A 308 8.41 -7.42 19.79
N VAL A 309 8.30 -7.25 18.47
CA VAL A 309 7.23 -6.39 17.89
C VAL A 309 5.84 -6.94 18.19
N VAL A 310 5.70 -8.26 18.35
CA VAL A 310 4.42 -8.91 18.63
C VAL A 310 3.99 -8.65 20.08
N ASP A 311 4.92 -8.66 21.04
CA ASP A 311 4.63 -8.26 22.43
C ASP A 311 4.15 -6.80 22.49
N ALA A 312 4.79 -5.91 21.72
CA ALA A 312 4.35 -4.54 21.58
C ALA A 312 2.93 -4.45 20.97
N LEU A 313 2.63 -5.16 19.88
CA LEU A 313 1.29 -5.18 19.27
C LEU A 313 0.21 -5.58 20.29
N PHE A 314 0.41 -6.69 21.01
CA PHE A 314 -0.56 -7.15 22.01
C PHE A 314 -0.70 -6.20 23.21
N SER A 315 0.32 -5.39 23.53
CA SER A 315 0.23 -4.36 24.59
C SER A 315 -0.86 -3.30 24.32
N TYR A 316 -1.24 -3.09 23.05
CA TYR A 316 -2.31 -2.17 22.65
C TYR A 316 -3.72 -2.79 22.70
N GLN A 317 -3.84 -4.13 22.77
CA GLN A 317 -5.15 -4.80 22.79
C GLN A 317 -5.93 -4.46 24.07
N ARG A 318 -7.25 -4.26 23.96
CA ARG A 318 -8.16 -3.91 25.06
C ARG A 318 -9.13 -5.05 25.35
N THR A 319 -9.76 -4.98 26.53
CA THR A 319 -10.72 -5.98 27.02
C THR A 319 -12.03 -6.06 26.22
N ASP A 320 -12.32 -5.08 25.35
CA ASP A 320 -13.44 -5.14 24.40
C ASP A 320 -13.11 -5.88 23.10
N GLY A 321 -11.85 -6.31 22.93
CA GLY A 321 -11.33 -7.01 21.75
C GLY A 321 -10.67 -6.10 20.71
N GLY A 322 -10.87 -4.78 20.78
CA GLY A 322 -10.21 -3.81 19.91
C GLY A 322 -8.79 -3.47 20.35
N PHE A 323 -8.10 -2.64 19.58
CA PHE A 323 -6.76 -2.14 19.87
C PHE A 323 -6.78 -0.61 20.01
N ALA A 324 -6.05 -0.10 20.99
CA ALA A 324 -5.88 1.34 21.21
C ALA A 324 -4.74 1.91 20.37
N HIS A 325 -4.79 3.21 20.05
CA HIS A 325 -3.70 3.89 19.34
C HIS A 325 -2.38 3.85 20.13
N THR A 326 -2.45 4.14 21.43
CA THR A 326 -1.33 4.07 22.38
C THR A 326 -1.68 3.16 23.56
N VAL A 327 -0.66 2.67 24.30
CA VAL A 327 -0.78 1.62 25.33
C VAL A 327 -1.74 1.96 26.49
N HIS A 328 -2.14 3.22 26.66
CA HIS A 328 -3.11 3.66 27.68
C HIS A 328 -4.43 4.20 27.10
N GLY A 329 -4.60 4.16 25.77
CA GLY A 329 -5.82 4.61 25.10
C GLY A 329 -6.99 3.63 25.20
N GLN A 330 -8.13 4.06 24.61
CA GLN A 330 -9.31 3.22 24.33
C GLN A 330 -9.25 2.68 22.89
N SER A 331 -10.02 1.62 22.61
CA SER A 331 -10.04 0.98 21.29
C SER A 331 -10.41 1.94 20.15
N ASN A 332 -9.49 2.10 19.21
CA ASN A 332 -9.56 3.03 18.08
C ASN A 332 -9.78 2.23 16.78
N SER A 333 -10.61 2.76 15.88
CA SER A 333 -10.94 2.10 14.61
C SER A 333 -9.73 1.88 13.70
N MET A 334 -8.79 2.82 13.62
CA MET A 334 -7.59 2.71 12.78
C MET A 334 -6.57 1.74 13.40
N ALA A 335 -6.27 1.88 14.69
CA ALA A 335 -5.41 0.94 15.42
C ALA A 335 -5.93 -0.50 15.33
N SER A 336 -7.23 -0.71 15.55
CA SER A 336 -7.86 -2.03 15.43
C SER A 336 -7.82 -2.59 14.00
N GLU A 337 -7.95 -1.73 12.99
CA GLU A 337 -7.91 -2.11 11.57
C GLU A 337 -6.49 -2.47 11.10
N GLN A 338 -5.48 -1.72 11.54
CA GLN A 338 -4.07 -2.04 11.30
C GLN A 338 -3.65 -3.30 12.08
N ALA A 339 -4.01 -3.40 13.36
CA ALA A 339 -3.76 -4.59 14.17
C ALA A 339 -4.40 -5.84 13.57
N PHE A 340 -5.60 -5.75 12.98
CA PHE A 340 -6.21 -6.86 12.25
C PHE A 340 -5.36 -7.27 11.05
N CYS A 341 -4.87 -6.33 10.23
CA CYS A 341 -3.96 -6.64 9.12
C CYS A 341 -2.67 -7.35 9.61
N ALA A 342 -2.10 -6.92 10.73
CA ALA A 342 -0.92 -7.55 11.33
C ALA A 342 -1.19 -8.95 11.90
N LEU A 343 -2.32 -9.14 12.59
CA LEU A 343 -2.75 -10.44 13.11
C LEU A 343 -3.02 -11.43 11.96
N ILE A 344 -3.65 -10.99 10.86
CA ILE A 344 -3.83 -11.85 9.69
C ILE A 344 -2.49 -12.12 8.98
N SER A 345 -1.54 -11.18 8.99
CA SER A 345 -0.19 -11.41 8.47
C SER A 345 0.56 -12.48 9.28
N LEU A 346 0.52 -12.40 10.61
CA LEU A 346 1.04 -13.44 11.52
C LEU A 346 0.36 -14.78 11.30
N TYR A 347 -0.98 -14.81 11.28
CA TYR A 347 -1.76 -16.03 11.09
C TYR A 347 -1.44 -16.69 9.75
N ARG A 348 -1.29 -15.93 8.66
CA ARG A 348 -0.96 -16.49 7.35
C ARG A 348 0.47 -17.06 7.31
N MET A 349 1.43 -16.39 7.94
CA MET A 349 2.79 -16.90 8.11
C MET A 349 2.82 -18.20 8.93
N TYR A 350 2.14 -18.24 10.08
CA TYR A 350 2.11 -19.40 10.98
C TYR A 350 1.30 -20.62 10.48
N ASN A 351 0.68 -20.55 9.31
CA ASN A 351 -0.04 -21.68 8.69
C ASN A 351 0.46 -21.98 7.25
N ASP A 352 1.65 -21.47 6.87
CA ASP A 352 2.29 -21.63 5.56
C ASP A 352 1.36 -21.18 4.39
N LEU A 353 0.70 -20.04 4.54
CA LEU A 353 -0.19 -19.44 3.53
C LEU A 353 0.52 -18.28 2.81
N ASN A 354 0.07 -17.90 1.61
CA ASN A 354 0.64 -16.78 0.87
C ASN A 354 0.62 -15.48 1.70
N VAL A 355 1.62 -14.63 1.51
CA VAL A 355 1.77 -13.36 2.23
C VAL A 355 0.52 -12.46 2.09
N PHE A 356 0.29 -11.57 3.05
CA PHE A 356 -1.01 -10.90 3.23
C PHE A 356 -1.60 -10.29 1.94
N TYR A 357 -0.79 -9.54 1.19
CA TYR A 357 -1.21 -8.87 -0.05
C TYR A 357 -1.02 -9.68 -1.34
N ASP A 358 -0.56 -10.93 -1.28
CA ASP A 358 -0.54 -11.86 -2.43
C ASP A 358 -1.83 -12.69 -2.43
N TYR A 359 -2.61 -12.63 -3.51
CA TYR A 359 -3.91 -13.31 -3.69
C TYR A 359 -3.84 -14.39 -4.79
N THR A 360 -2.63 -14.86 -5.14
CA THR A 360 -2.44 -15.91 -6.16
C THR A 360 -2.83 -17.32 -5.67
N ASP A 361 -2.94 -17.53 -4.35
CA ASP A 361 -3.60 -18.70 -3.74
C ASP A 361 -5.14 -18.67 -3.92
N GLY A 362 -5.70 -17.48 -4.08
CA GLY A 362 -7.12 -17.20 -4.13
C GLY A 362 -7.59 -16.35 -2.95
N ILE A 363 -8.91 -16.26 -2.80
CA ILE A 363 -9.55 -15.37 -1.82
C ILE A 363 -10.01 -16.16 -0.59
N PHE A 364 -10.53 -17.36 -0.81
CA PHE A 364 -10.90 -18.30 0.24
C PHE A 364 -9.72 -19.20 0.62
N MET A 365 -9.61 -19.50 1.91
CA MET A 365 -8.71 -20.54 2.40
C MET A 365 -9.11 -21.89 1.79
N LYS A 366 -8.30 -22.42 0.86
CA LYS A 366 -8.30 -23.85 0.62
C LYS A 366 -7.63 -24.49 1.83
N GLU A 367 -8.39 -25.23 2.64
CA GLU A 367 -7.81 -26.13 3.62
C GLU A 367 -6.77 -27.01 2.92
N LYS A 368 -5.53 -27.02 3.45
CA LYS A 368 -4.58 -28.06 3.09
C LYS A 368 -5.13 -29.37 3.63
N GLY A 369 -5.83 -30.11 2.78
CA GLY A 369 -6.30 -31.47 3.07
C GLY A 369 -5.15 -32.28 3.67
N PRO A 370 -5.42 -33.11 4.69
CA PRO A 370 -4.42 -33.56 5.65
C PRO A 370 -3.18 -34.13 4.96
N GLN A 371 -2.03 -33.48 5.17
CA GLN A 371 -0.76 -33.98 4.68
C GLN A 371 -0.52 -35.38 5.24
N SER A 372 -0.46 -36.37 4.36
CA SER A 372 -0.03 -37.72 4.74
C SER A 372 1.43 -37.66 5.18
N THR A 373 1.66 -37.87 6.47
CA THR A 373 3.00 -37.91 7.08
C THR A 373 3.72 -39.20 6.66
N GLY A 374 4.20 -39.22 5.41
CA GLY A 374 4.98 -40.29 4.82
C GLY A 374 6.29 -40.50 5.57
N SER A 375 6.28 -41.47 6.49
CA SER A 375 7.42 -41.78 7.36
C SER A 375 8.68 -42.07 6.55
N SER A 376 9.78 -41.39 6.90
CA SER A 376 11.05 -41.44 6.18
C SER A 376 11.84 -42.71 6.48
N GLY A 377 11.52 -43.81 5.79
CA GLY A 377 12.33 -45.03 5.78
C GLY A 377 13.64 -44.83 5.00
N ALA A 378 14.78 -45.11 5.62
CA ALA A 378 16.09 -44.83 5.03
C ALA A 378 16.65 -45.98 4.18
N GLY A 379 17.29 -45.62 3.05
CA GLY A 379 18.41 -46.36 2.46
C GLY A 379 18.11 -47.42 1.39
N SER A 380 18.44 -47.11 0.13
CA SER A 380 19.60 -47.73 -0.55
C SER A 380 19.85 -47.09 -1.93
N VAL A 381 21.06 -47.23 -2.46
CA VAL A 381 21.50 -46.71 -3.77
C VAL A 381 21.60 -47.84 -4.79
N VAL A 382 21.01 -47.66 -5.97
CA VAL A 382 21.48 -48.23 -7.25
C VAL A 382 21.23 -47.20 -8.37
N SER A 383 22.15 -47.09 -9.32
CA SER A 383 22.07 -46.17 -10.46
C SER A 383 21.71 -46.88 -11.76
N SER A 384 20.92 -46.24 -12.62
CA SER A 384 20.93 -46.51 -14.07
C SER A 384 20.44 -45.28 -14.85
N VAL A 385 21.13 -44.96 -15.94
CA VAL A 385 20.78 -43.89 -16.88
C VAL A 385 19.94 -44.47 -18.03
N GLN A 386 19.20 -43.61 -18.75
CA GLN A 386 19.14 -43.56 -20.23
C GLN A 386 17.73 -43.63 -20.90
N GLN A 387 17.36 -42.47 -21.46
CA GLN A 387 16.62 -42.19 -22.71
C GLN A 387 15.17 -42.67 -22.97
N ASN A 388 14.47 -41.76 -23.65
CA ASN A 388 13.32 -41.97 -24.54
C ASN A 388 13.33 -43.31 -25.29
N SER A 389 12.16 -43.94 -25.44
CA SER A 389 11.38 -43.85 -26.70
C SER A 389 10.01 -44.52 -26.59
N ARG A 390 9.09 -44.14 -27.48
CA ARG A 390 7.73 -44.65 -27.58
C ARG A 390 7.62 -45.69 -28.72
N PRO A 391 7.16 -46.91 -28.44
CA PRO A 391 6.27 -47.66 -29.33
C PRO A 391 4.81 -47.52 -28.84
N GLY A 392 3.80 -47.97 -29.55
CA GLY A 392 3.78 -48.74 -30.80
C GLY A 392 2.66 -49.79 -30.70
N ASP A 393 1.66 -49.68 -31.57
CA ASP A 393 0.35 -50.34 -31.42
C ASP A 393 0.36 -51.85 -31.73
N ALA A 394 -0.64 -52.58 -31.20
CA ALA A 394 -1.41 -53.61 -31.93
C ALA A 394 -2.37 -54.45 -31.04
N SER A 395 -3.49 -54.86 -31.66
CA SER A 395 -4.41 -55.97 -31.31
C SER A 395 -5.41 -55.74 -30.13
N GLU A 396 -6.69 -56.14 -30.21
CA GLU A 396 -7.43 -56.81 -31.31
C GLU A 396 -8.97 -56.67 -31.20
N LYS A 397 -9.68 -56.52 -32.34
CA LYS A 397 -11.10 -56.91 -32.66
C LYS A 397 -12.25 -56.33 -31.78
N ASN A 398 -13.52 -56.18 -32.20
CA ASN A 398 -14.29 -56.30 -33.45
C ASN A 398 -15.68 -55.63 -33.21
N ALA A 399 -16.58 -55.31 -34.16
CA ALA A 399 -16.57 -55.15 -35.62
C ALA A 399 -17.91 -54.47 -36.06
N GLY A 400 -17.98 -53.83 -37.23
CA GLY A 400 -19.23 -53.26 -37.77
C GLY A 400 -19.09 -52.62 -39.16
N LYS A 401 -20.02 -52.93 -40.08
CA LYS A 401 -20.11 -52.42 -41.47
C LYS A 401 -20.55 -50.93 -41.49
N THR A 402 -20.48 -50.15 -42.58
CA THR A 402 -20.56 -50.49 -44.03
C THR A 402 -19.92 -49.42 -44.94
N GLU A 403 -19.69 -49.79 -46.21
CA GLU A 403 -19.50 -49.05 -47.49
C GLU A 403 -19.63 -47.48 -47.52
N SER A 404 -19.00 -46.74 -48.45
CA SER A 404 -18.71 -47.09 -49.86
C SER A 404 -17.60 -46.25 -50.56
N LEU A 405 -17.03 -46.81 -51.63
CA LEU A 405 -16.42 -46.16 -52.82
C LEU A 405 -15.07 -45.40 -52.71
N ALA A 406 -14.30 -45.56 -53.80
CA ALA A 406 -12.99 -45.00 -54.18
C ALA A 406 -12.99 -44.88 -55.74
N PRO A 407 -11.89 -44.74 -56.52
CA PRO A 407 -10.46 -44.53 -56.18
C PRO A 407 -9.72 -43.48 -57.08
N GLU A 408 -8.38 -43.34 -56.89
CA GLU A 408 -7.35 -43.16 -57.96
C GLU A 408 -7.33 -41.88 -58.85
N SER A 409 -6.24 -41.51 -59.58
CA SER A 409 -4.82 -41.93 -59.64
C SER A 409 -3.95 -40.86 -60.37
N SER A 410 -2.64 -40.80 -60.08
CA SER A 410 -1.54 -40.23 -60.91
C SER A 410 -1.56 -38.70 -61.22
N GLY A 411 -0.44 -38.04 -61.59
CA GLY A 411 0.95 -38.52 -61.72
C GLY A 411 1.99 -37.43 -62.08
N GLU A 412 3.24 -37.89 -62.19
CA GLU A 412 4.53 -37.28 -62.60
C GLU A 412 4.52 -36.39 -63.88
N ALA A 413 5.51 -35.52 -64.20
CA ALA A 413 6.66 -34.93 -63.45
C ALA A 413 7.42 -33.85 -64.29
N SER A 414 8.44 -33.22 -63.68
CA SER A 414 9.73 -32.74 -64.29
C SER A 414 9.89 -31.35 -64.94
N ILE A 415 10.82 -30.55 -64.36
CA ILE A 415 12.09 -30.00 -64.93
C ILE A 415 11.99 -29.30 -66.32
N GLN A 416 12.44 -28.04 -66.56
CA GLN A 416 13.76 -27.45 -66.24
C GLN A 416 13.84 -25.90 -66.16
N GLN A 417 14.98 -25.43 -65.63
CA GLN A 417 15.61 -24.09 -65.55
C GLN A 417 15.33 -23.10 -66.72
N ASN A 418 15.42 -21.76 -66.56
CA ASN A 418 16.71 -21.05 -66.33
C ASN A 418 16.59 -19.54 -65.99
N ARG A 419 17.57 -19.02 -65.23
CA ARG A 419 18.30 -17.71 -65.29
C ARG A 419 17.55 -16.36 -65.50
N ASN A 420 18.02 -15.21 -64.97
CA ASN A 420 18.97 -14.88 -63.87
C ASN A 420 18.89 -13.34 -63.60
N GLU A 421 19.26 -12.90 -62.38
CA GLU A 421 20.08 -11.70 -62.01
C GLU A 421 19.80 -10.30 -62.62
N ASP A 422 20.11 -9.16 -61.98
CA ASP A 422 20.36 -8.76 -60.57
C ASP A 422 20.53 -7.20 -60.53
N THR A 423 20.61 -6.59 -59.34
CA THR A 423 21.22 -5.26 -59.03
C THR A 423 20.55 -3.93 -59.52
N THR A 424 20.79 -2.72 -58.94
CA THR A 424 21.17 -2.26 -57.56
C THR A 424 21.11 -0.71 -57.44
N SER A 425 20.59 -0.18 -56.31
CA SER A 425 20.90 1.13 -55.66
C SER A 425 20.48 2.51 -56.26
N ALA A 426 20.70 3.54 -55.42
CA ALA A 426 20.62 5.01 -55.59
C ALA A 426 19.19 5.61 -55.68
N GLN A 427 18.67 6.47 -54.77
CA GLN A 427 19.17 7.50 -53.83
C GLN A 427 19.31 8.92 -54.45
N THR A 428 19.05 9.95 -53.61
CA THR A 428 19.11 11.42 -53.84
C THR A 428 17.94 12.10 -54.58
N ASP A 429 17.65 13.41 -54.42
CA ASP A 429 17.55 14.26 -53.19
C ASP A 429 16.90 15.65 -53.53
N VAL A 430 16.61 16.47 -52.49
CA VAL A 430 16.39 17.94 -52.40
C VAL A 430 15.21 18.71 -53.08
N SER A 431 14.58 19.57 -52.24
CA SER A 431 14.14 20.99 -52.44
C SER A 431 13.01 21.44 -53.40
N GLU A 432 12.01 22.13 -52.82
CA GLU A 432 11.53 23.52 -53.09
C GLU A 432 11.08 23.97 -54.52
N GLN A 433 10.15 24.92 -54.76
CA GLN A 433 9.50 25.94 -53.90
C GLN A 433 8.19 26.52 -54.54
N ALA A 434 7.32 27.10 -53.69
CA ALA A 434 6.47 28.30 -53.90
C ALA A 434 5.32 28.39 -54.96
N SER A 435 4.38 29.30 -54.64
CA SER A 435 3.39 30.01 -55.49
C SER A 435 1.96 29.45 -55.68
N GLY A 436 0.97 30.27 -55.28
CA GLY A 436 -0.45 30.20 -55.72
C GLY A 436 -0.72 31.19 -56.88
N PRO A 437 -1.92 31.82 -57.02
CA PRO A 437 -3.00 31.95 -56.02
C PRO A 437 -4.48 31.98 -56.56
N GLN A 438 -5.41 32.34 -55.63
CA GLN A 438 -6.65 33.13 -55.83
C GLN A 438 -8.02 32.52 -56.23
N THR A 439 -9.00 32.72 -55.32
CA THR A 439 -10.42 33.16 -55.52
C THR A 439 -11.44 32.17 -56.13
N ARG A 440 -12.77 32.23 -55.87
CA ARG A 440 -13.70 33.04 -55.02
C ARG A 440 -15.00 32.20 -54.79
N GLN A 441 -16.13 32.60 -54.18
CA GLN A 441 -16.74 33.85 -53.66
C GLN A 441 -17.71 33.45 -52.50
N SER A 442 -17.68 34.06 -51.30
CA SER A 442 -18.71 34.97 -50.71
C SER A 442 -20.19 34.65 -50.99
N SER A 443 -21.14 34.80 -50.04
CA SER A 443 -21.52 36.06 -49.35
C SER A 443 -22.24 35.79 -48.00
N SER A 444 -21.80 36.31 -46.84
CA SER A 444 -22.16 37.60 -46.16
C SER A 444 -23.65 37.75 -45.78
N VAL A 445 -24.08 38.30 -44.63
CA VAL A 445 -23.78 39.59 -43.92
C VAL A 445 -24.01 39.36 -42.40
N LYS A 446 -23.11 39.71 -41.45
CA LYS A 446 -22.97 41.00 -40.68
C LYS A 446 -24.25 41.42 -39.87
N GLN A 447 -24.19 42.08 -38.70
CA GLN A 447 -23.14 42.94 -38.09
C GLN A 447 -23.31 43.18 -36.55
N GLU A 448 -22.20 43.36 -35.79
CA GLU A 448 -21.92 44.29 -34.64
C GLU A 448 -22.89 44.47 -33.42
N SER A 449 -22.49 44.88 -32.19
CA SER A 449 -21.15 45.15 -31.58
C SER A 449 -21.16 45.34 -30.02
N ALA A 450 -20.08 44.88 -29.37
CA ALA A 450 -19.30 45.54 -28.30
C ALA A 450 -19.81 45.72 -26.82
N ALA A 451 -18.80 45.92 -25.95
CA ALA A 451 -18.78 46.33 -24.53
C ALA A 451 -19.08 45.27 -23.43
N VAL A 452 -18.50 45.31 -22.22
CA VAL A 452 -17.08 45.40 -21.74
C VAL A 452 -17.06 45.41 -20.18
N LEU A 453 -16.01 44.83 -19.58
CA LEU A 453 -15.55 44.91 -18.17
C LEU A 453 -16.30 44.21 -17.01
N ASP A 454 -15.44 43.61 -16.19
CA ASP A 454 -15.47 43.17 -14.79
C ASP A 454 -16.50 43.77 -13.82
N ALA A 455 -17.02 42.90 -12.93
CA ALA A 455 -17.47 43.27 -11.59
C ALA A 455 -17.35 42.06 -10.63
N SER A 456 -16.56 42.19 -9.55
CA SER A 456 -16.45 41.20 -8.49
C SER A 456 -17.09 41.66 -7.18
N LYS A 457 -17.53 40.70 -6.34
CA LYS A 457 -18.07 40.85 -4.97
C LYS A 457 -19.38 41.64 -4.83
N ALA A 458 -20.46 40.93 -4.48
CA ALA A 458 -21.13 41.04 -3.17
C ALA A 458 -22.51 40.36 -3.17
N ASN A 459 -22.80 39.55 -2.16
CA ASN A 459 -23.89 39.89 -1.24
C ASN A 459 -23.84 39.05 0.05
N ALA A 460 -24.23 39.67 1.15
CA ALA A 460 -24.53 39.03 2.43
C ALA A 460 -25.83 39.65 2.98
N ALA A 461 -26.39 38.99 4.01
CA ALA A 461 -27.55 39.39 4.80
C ALA A 461 -28.97 39.20 4.21
N ASN A 462 -29.80 38.57 5.05
CA ASN A 462 -31.24 38.69 5.23
C ASN A 462 -32.22 38.52 4.06
N ALA A 463 -32.99 37.43 4.15
CA ALA A 463 -34.43 37.57 4.40
C ALA A 463 -34.88 36.58 5.49
N GLN A 464 -35.54 37.07 6.55
CA GLN A 464 -36.37 36.24 7.42
C GLN A 464 -37.81 36.29 6.91
N ASP A 465 -38.52 35.18 6.98
CA ASP A 465 -39.75 35.00 7.79
C ASP A 465 -40.76 34.04 7.13
N HIS A 466 -41.14 33.00 7.86
CA HIS A 466 -42.54 32.62 8.08
C HIS A 466 -42.62 31.60 9.22
N ARG A 467 -43.65 31.70 10.06
CA ARG A 467 -43.89 30.84 11.25
C ARG A 467 -45.24 30.10 11.16
N GLN A 468 -45.40 29.12 12.06
CA GLN A 468 -46.62 28.34 12.36
C GLN A 468 -46.92 27.26 11.30
N ASN A 469 -47.43 26.07 11.64
CA ASN A 469 -47.96 25.50 12.89
C ASN A 469 -47.40 24.05 13.05
N SER A 470 -47.47 23.29 14.15
CA SER A 470 -48.29 23.33 15.38
C SER A 470 -47.57 22.63 16.59
N GLN A 471 -48.24 22.51 17.74
CA GLN A 471 -47.67 21.98 19.00
C GLN A 471 -48.22 20.61 19.44
N SER A 472 -47.59 20.07 20.50
CA SER A 472 -47.85 18.83 21.27
C SER A 472 -47.18 17.57 20.71
N SER A 473 -46.52 16.72 21.53
CA SER A 473 -46.56 16.59 23.00
C SER A 473 -45.17 16.36 23.63
N GLN A 474 -45.05 16.55 24.96
CA GLN A 474 -43.83 16.29 25.74
C GLN A 474 -44.05 15.14 26.74
N ALA A 475 -43.09 14.20 26.84
CA ALA A 475 -42.73 13.50 28.08
C ALA A 475 -41.45 12.63 27.94
N LEU A 476 -40.29 13.25 28.19
CA LEU A 476 -39.10 12.67 28.83
C LEU A 476 -38.69 11.21 28.55
N GLY A 477 -37.63 11.05 27.77
CA GLY A 477 -36.65 9.96 27.87
C GLY A 477 -35.31 10.51 27.39
N GLU A 478 -34.24 10.38 28.18
CA GLU A 478 -32.95 11.02 27.88
C GLU A 478 -32.25 10.38 26.68
N GLN A 479 -31.95 11.17 25.64
CA GLN A 479 -31.08 10.78 24.54
C GLN A 479 -29.73 11.47 24.69
N GLY A 480 -28.65 10.69 24.65
CA GLY A 480 -27.29 11.22 24.49
C GLY A 480 -27.09 11.80 23.08
N GLU A 481 -26.28 12.85 22.98
CA GLU A 481 -26.17 13.67 21.77
C GLU A 481 -25.60 12.93 20.55
N GLU A 482 -26.34 12.97 19.43
CA GLU A 482 -25.82 12.58 18.12
C GLU A 482 -24.80 13.61 17.62
N ASN A 483 -23.52 13.25 17.59
CA ASN A 483 -22.52 13.98 16.80
C ASN A 483 -22.48 13.44 15.37
N GLY A 484 -23.33 13.99 14.50
CA GLY A 484 -23.33 13.67 13.07
C GLY A 484 -21.97 13.96 12.41
N ILE A 485 -21.40 12.95 11.75
CA ILE A 485 -20.04 13.02 11.22
C ILE A 485 -19.99 13.93 9.98
N HIS A 486 -19.50 15.15 10.17
CA HIS A 486 -19.21 16.08 9.09
C HIS A 486 -18.06 15.54 8.20
N PRO A 487 -18.11 15.65 6.86
CA PRO A 487 -17.23 14.90 5.94
C PRO A 487 -15.79 15.46 5.80
N LEU A 488 -15.13 15.82 6.92
CA LEU A 488 -13.76 16.35 6.95
C LEU A 488 -12.76 15.48 7.75
N VAL A 489 -13.19 14.32 8.26
CA VAL A 489 -12.35 13.45 9.12
C VAL A 489 -11.29 12.65 8.32
N PHE A 490 -11.33 12.66 6.98
CA PHE A 490 -10.33 11.99 6.13
C PHE A 490 -9.09 12.84 5.79
N ILE A 491 -8.66 13.70 6.73
CA ILE A 491 -7.42 14.49 6.64
C ILE A 491 -6.47 14.11 7.81
N GLY A 492 -6.13 12.82 7.88
CA GLY A 492 -4.91 12.33 8.52
C GLY A 492 -3.85 11.98 7.48
N ILE A 493 -2.57 12.09 7.81
CA ILE A 493 -1.43 11.75 6.92
C ILE A 493 -1.43 12.59 5.61
N GLY A 494 -1.71 13.90 5.72
CA GLY A 494 -1.71 14.80 4.54
C GLY A 494 -1.54 16.30 4.80
N ILE A 495 -2.17 16.87 5.84
CA ILE A 495 -2.15 18.32 6.10
C ILE A 495 -1.81 18.61 7.57
N ALA A 496 -0.58 18.31 7.97
CA ALA A 496 -0.06 18.55 9.34
C ALA A 496 1.22 19.42 9.38
N LEU A 497 1.63 20.03 8.26
CA LEU A 497 2.88 20.79 8.15
C LEU A 497 2.73 22.33 8.34
N ILE A 498 1.50 22.87 8.43
CA ILE A 498 1.27 24.33 8.61
C ILE A 498 0.17 24.59 9.66
N ALA A 499 0.27 23.94 10.82
CA ALA A 499 -0.59 24.24 11.99
C ALA A 499 0.06 23.83 13.33
N GLY A 500 0.63 22.62 13.40
CA GLY A 500 1.08 22.01 14.67
C GLY A 500 2.16 22.78 15.44
N ALA A 501 2.98 23.60 14.76
CA ALA A 501 4.05 24.36 15.39
C ALA A 501 3.57 25.42 16.39
N ALA A 502 2.38 26.01 16.19
CA ALA A 502 1.86 27.08 17.05
C ALA A 502 1.20 26.54 18.34
N GLY A 503 0.53 25.39 18.27
CA GLY A 503 -0.21 24.84 19.40
C GLY A 503 0.67 24.23 20.51
N PHE A 504 1.86 23.74 20.16
CA PHE A 504 2.70 22.96 21.09
C PHE A 504 3.48 23.80 22.11
N TYR A 505 3.74 25.08 21.83
CA TYR A 505 4.57 25.94 22.70
C TYR A 505 3.82 26.62 23.86
N ALA A 506 2.52 26.40 24.00
CA ALA A 506 1.70 27.02 25.04
C ALA A 506 1.94 26.46 26.48
N THR A 507 2.64 25.32 26.63
CA THR A 507 2.60 24.53 27.88
C THR A 507 3.95 24.16 28.52
N LYS A 508 5.04 24.89 28.23
CA LYS A 508 6.19 24.96 29.18
C LYS A 508 7.03 26.23 29.03
N GLY A 509 7.28 26.91 30.17
CA GLY A 509 7.88 28.23 30.18
C GLY A 509 9.43 28.25 30.16
N ARG A 510 9.95 29.16 29.33
CA ARG A 510 11.30 29.79 29.38
C ARG A 510 12.51 28.96 28.94
N ASN A 511 13.04 29.35 27.77
CA ASN A 511 14.41 29.88 27.73
C ASN A 511 14.49 31.09 26.78
N GLN A 512 14.40 32.30 27.33
CA GLN A 512 13.91 33.48 26.60
C GLN A 512 14.90 34.05 25.57
N LYS A 513 16.20 33.72 25.67
CA LYS A 513 17.25 34.14 24.72
C LYS A 513 17.38 33.27 23.47
N GLN A 514 16.60 32.19 23.37
CA GLN A 514 16.50 31.40 22.14
C GLN A 514 15.46 32.04 21.19
N LEU A 515 14.30 32.40 21.75
CA LEU A 515 13.14 32.97 21.04
C LEU A 515 13.49 34.20 20.19
N GLU A 516 14.25 35.17 20.73
CA GLU A 516 14.63 36.39 19.99
C GLU A 516 15.43 36.05 18.71
N LYS A 517 16.31 35.04 18.76
CA LYS A 517 17.10 34.60 17.59
C LYS A 517 16.29 33.80 16.58
N ASP A 518 15.31 33.04 17.06
CA ASP A 518 14.45 32.25 16.20
C ASP A 518 13.42 33.15 15.48
N GLU A 519 12.90 34.20 16.13
CA GLU A 519 12.08 35.22 15.45
C GLU A 519 12.88 36.04 14.42
N ASP A 520 14.09 36.51 14.74
CA ASP A 520 14.99 37.17 13.76
C ASP A 520 15.19 36.29 12.50
N PHE A 521 15.39 34.99 12.68
CA PHE A 521 15.52 34.03 11.58
C PHE A 521 14.23 33.85 10.77
N PHE A 522 13.06 33.76 11.42
CA PHE A 522 11.80 33.61 10.69
C PHE A 522 11.35 34.90 9.98
N GLU A 523 11.69 36.08 10.48
CA GLU A 523 11.49 37.34 9.75
C GLU A 523 12.48 37.48 8.59
N SER A 524 13.75 37.06 8.71
CA SER A 524 14.66 37.06 7.56
C SER A 524 14.17 36.15 6.44
N ILE A 525 13.68 34.94 6.77
CA ILE A 525 13.03 34.01 5.82
C ILE A 525 11.77 34.62 5.18
N ARG A 526 11.03 35.46 5.91
CA ARG A 526 9.81 36.13 5.39
C ARG A 526 10.16 37.29 4.46
N ALA A 527 11.15 38.11 4.82
CA ALA A 527 11.64 39.21 4.01
C ALA A 527 12.25 38.70 2.68
N GLU A 528 13.06 37.64 2.72
CA GLU A 528 13.63 37.01 1.52
C GLU A 528 12.52 36.51 0.56
N LYS A 529 11.47 35.87 1.09
CA LYS A 529 10.32 35.41 0.29
C LYS A 529 9.44 36.54 -0.25
N LEU A 530 9.38 37.68 0.43
CA LEU A 530 8.72 38.89 -0.11
C LEU A 530 9.52 39.44 -1.28
N SER A 531 10.83 39.65 -1.10
CA SER A 531 11.72 40.16 -2.14
C SER A 531 11.76 39.26 -3.39
N GLN A 532 11.86 37.94 -3.23
CA GLN A 532 11.78 36.99 -4.36
C GLN A 532 10.44 37.07 -5.10
N LYS A 533 9.32 37.26 -4.38
CA LYS A 533 8.00 37.37 -4.98
C LYS A 533 7.79 38.70 -5.71
N GLU A 534 8.38 39.79 -5.21
CA GLU A 534 8.39 41.09 -5.87
C GLU A 534 9.24 41.04 -7.15
N GLN A 535 10.45 40.46 -7.10
CA GLN A 535 11.27 40.20 -8.30
C GLN A 535 10.54 39.36 -9.34
N THR A 536 9.87 38.26 -8.94
CA THR A 536 9.11 37.41 -9.89
C THR A 536 7.95 38.19 -10.53
N ALA A 537 7.34 39.15 -9.82
CA ALA A 537 6.26 39.98 -10.34
C ALA A 537 6.75 41.10 -11.28
N GLU A 538 7.94 41.66 -11.03
CA GLU A 538 8.60 42.61 -11.94
C GLU A 538 9.08 41.89 -13.21
N GLU A 539 9.69 40.70 -13.08
CA GLU A 539 10.08 39.86 -14.21
C GLU A 539 8.88 39.45 -15.07
N SER A 540 7.73 39.08 -14.47
CA SER A 540 6.53 38.75 -15.25
C SER A 540 6.00 39.94 -16.03
N LYS A 541 5.98 41.14 -15.43
CA LYS A 541 5.55 42.38 -16.13
C LYS A 541 6.51 42.77 -17.25
N ALA A 542 7.81 42.71 -17.00
CA ALA A 542 8.83 42.97 -18.01
C ALA A 542 8.77 41.96 -19.18
N HIS A 543 8.17 40.78 -18.98
CA HIS A 543 7.95 39.82 -20.05
C HIS A 543 6.65 40.05 -20.84
N GLU A 544 5.59 40.57 -20.20
CA GLU A 544 4.37 41.03 -20.88
C GLU A 544 4.64 42.31 -21.70
N GLU A 545 5.33 43.31 -21.14
CA GLU A 545 5.72 44.57 -21.83
C GLU A 545 6.74 44.39 -22.97
N ASN A 546 7.20 43.16 -23.24
CA ASN A 546 8.03 42.81 -24.40
C ASN A 546 7.31 41.87 -25.40
N GLN A 547 5.99 41.70 -25.30
CA GLN A 547 5.17 40.91 -26.23
C GLN A 547 4.00 41.68 -26.88
N GLU A 548 3.89 42.99 -26.63
CA GLU A 548 3.09 43.95 -27.41
C GLU A 548 3.98 44.83 -28.32
#